data_AF-A0AAW2V9V5-F1
#
_entry.id   AF-A0AAW2V9V5-F1
#
_cell.length_a   1.000
_cell.length_b   1.000
_cell.length_c   1.000
_cell.angle_alpha   90.00
_cell.angle_beta   90.00
_cell.angle_gamma   90.00
#
_symmetry.space_group_name_H-M   'P 1'
#
loop_
_entity.id
_entity.type
_entity.pdbx_description
1 polymer ?
#
loop_
_entity_poly.entity_id
_entity_poly.type
_entity_poly.pdbx_seq_one_letter_code
_entity_poly.pdbx_strand_id
1 'polypeptide(L)'
;MAAHKVTPVQHPFQNLTQSLKSKTFQPQTIKCIPAVRTSTIIISSKLRVAVIGGGPAGSSAAEVLASGGIETYLFERNPEAAKPCGGAIPLCMLDEFSIPSHLIDRKVTQMKIISPSNLTVDFGKTLKPHEFISMLRREVLDNFLRLRAKERGATLIKALVTNIELPISENSPT
;
A
#
# COMPACT_ATOMS: atom_id res chain seq x y z
N MET A 1 55.81 2.30 -33.11
CA MET A 1 56.12 1.95 -31.71
C MET A 1 56.48 3.23 -30.96
N ALA A 2 55.56 3.75 -30.16
CA ALA A 2 55.87 4.68 -29.06
C ALA A 2 54.67 4.66 -28.11
N ALA A 3 54.86 4.05 -26.94
CA ALA A 3 53.84 3.89 -25.92
C ALA A 3 53.65 5.22 -25.18
N HIS A 4 52.44 5.79 -25.22
CA HIS A 4 52.08 6.87 -24.30
C HIS A 4 51.85 6.28 -22.90
N LYS A 5 52.79 6.56 -22.00
CA LYS A 5 52.66 6.33 -20.56
C LYS A 5 51.52 7.21 -20.01
N VAL A 6 50.48 6.57 -19.51
CA VAL A 6 49.41 7.19 -18.73
C VAL A 6 49.98 7.50 -17.34
N THR A 7 50.04 8.79 -16.97
CA THR A 7 50.28 9.23 -15.60
C THR A 7 48.99 9.07 -14.79
N PRO A 8 49.02 8.44 -13.59
CA PRO A 8 47.84 8.34 -12.76
C PRO A 8 47.56 9.70 -12.13
N VAL A 9 46.39 10.26 -12.42
CA VAL A 9 45.89 11.43 -11.70
C VAL A 9 45.53 10.98 -10.29
N GLN A 10 46.32 11.42 -9.31
CA GLN A 10 46.06 11.19 -7.90
C GLN A 10 44.82 11.99 -7.49
N HIS A 11 43.72 11.28 -7.25
CA HIS A 11 42.55 11.85 -6.61
C HIS A 11 42.86 12.14 -5.13
N PRO A 12 42.57 13.35 -4.62
CA PRO A 12 42.68 13.64 -3.20
C PRO A 12 41.51 12.98 -2.45
N PHE A 13 41.66 11.68 -2.17
CA PHE A 13 40.90 11.00 -1.12
C PHE A 13 41.68 11.10 0.19
N GLN A 14 41.53 12.21 0.90
CA GLN A 14 41.75 12.23 2.34
C GLN A 14 40.71 13.13 3.01
N ASN A 15 40.10 12.53 4.04
CA ASN A 15 39.26 13.14 5.07
C ASN A 15 37.79 13.41 4.70
N LEU A 16 37.00 12.33 4.69
CA LEU A 16 35.62 12.33 5.21
C LEU A 16 35.21 10.89 5.53
N THR A 17 35.86 10.28 6.52
CA THR A 17 35.23 9.20 7.31
C THR A 17 34.15 9.81 8.19
N GLN A 18 33.02 10.21 7.60
CA GLN A 18 31.78 10.33 8.36
C GLN A 18 31.16 8.95 8.38
N SER A 19 31.34 8.27 9.51
CA SER A 19 30.53 7.13 9.94
C SER A 19 29.06 7.46 9.70
N LEU A 20 28.45 6.85 8.68
CA LEU A 20 27.00 6.82 8.51
C LEU A 20 26.43 6.09 9.72
N LYS A 21 26.10 6.85 10.77
CA LYS A 21 25.29 6.36 11.88
C LYS A 21 23.93 5.99 11.27
N SER A 22 23.68 4.69 11.14
CA SER A 22 22.33 4.17 10.98
C SER A 22 21.49 4.82 12.07
N LYS A 23 20.54 5.69 11.69
CA LYS A 23 19.53 6.15 12.64
C LYS A 23 18.63 4.96 12.92
N THR A 24 19.03 4.13 13.88
CA THR A 24 18.11 3.24 14.59
C THR A 24 17.00 4.11 15.13
N PHE A 25 15.79 3.93 14.59
CA PHE A 25 14.58 4.48 15.13
C PHE A 25 14.42 3.92 16.55
N GLN A 26 14.74 4.76 17.54
CA GLN A 26 14.49 4.45 18.94
C GLN A 26 13.00 4.69 19.17
N PRO A 27 12.22 3.65 19.55
CA PRO A 27 10.81 3.84 19.85
C PRO A 27 10.70 4.79 21.05
N GLN A 28 10.05 5.93 20.84
CA GLN A 28 9.72 6.82 21.94
C GLN A 28 8.61 6.15 22.74
N THR A 29 8.95 5.66 23.93
CA THR A 29 7.98 5.13 24.88
C THR A 29 7.09 6.26 25.36
N ILE A 30 5.89 6.37 24.79
CA ILE A 30 4.83 7.21 25.32
C ILE A 30 4.50 6.65 26.71
N LYS A 31 4.82 7.39 27.77
CA LYS A 31 4.34 7.07 29.13
C LYS A 31 2.84 7.31 29.17
N CYS A 32 2.06 6.26 28.89
CA CYS A 32 0.63 6.27 29.14
C CYS A 32 0.41 6.28 30.65
N ILE A 33 -0.32 7.28 31.16
CA ILE A 33 -0.72 7.40 32.56
C ILE A 33 -1.82 6.35 32.81
N PRO A 34 -1.73 5.48 33.84
CA PRO A 34 -2.67 4.38 33.98
C PRO A 34 -3.94 4.88 34.65
N ALA A 35 -4.95 5.19 33.85
CA ALA A 35 -6.32 5.36 34.33
C ALA A 35 -7.30 4.74 33.34
N VAL A 36 -7.07 3.48 32.98
CA VAL A 36 -8.07 2.66 32.30
C VAL A 36 -8.13 1.36 33.07
N ARG A 37 -9.33 1.02 33.58
CA ARG A 37 -9.60 -0.29 34.18
C ARG A 37 -9.12 -1.35 33.19
N THR A 38 -8.04 -2.04 33.54
CA THR A 38 -7.56 -3.22 32.82
C THR A 38 -8.53 -4.37 33.09
N SER A 39 -9.71 -4.30 32.48
CA SER A 39 -10.46 -5.51 32.21
C SER A 39 -9.62 -6.26 31.18
N THR A 40 -8.81 -7.22 31.62
CA THR A 40 -8.22 -8.20 30.72
C THR A 40 -9.39 -9.00 30.15
N ILE A 41 -9.99 -8.49 29.07
CA ILE A 41 -10.86 -9.29 28.24
C ILE A 41 -9.92 -10.31 27.61
N ILE A 42 -9.82 -11.47 28.24
CA ILE A 42 -9.32 -12.66 27.57
C ILE A 42 -10.33 -12.88 26.45
N ILE A 43 -10.00 -12.45 25.24
CA ILE A 43 -10.76 -12.80 24.05
C ILE A 43 -10.51 -14.30 23.85
N SER A 44 -11.31 -15.10 24.53
CA SER A 44 -11.25 -16.57 24.51
C SER A 44 -11.74 -17.12 23.17
N SER A 45 -12.50 -16.32 22.41
CA SER A 45 -13.01 -16.66 21.09
C SER A 45 -12.08 -16.19 19.98
N LYS A 46 -11.85 -17.04 18.99
CA LYS A 46 -11.12 -16.68 17.77
C LYS A 46 -11.91 -15.59 17.03
N LEU A 47 -11.34 -14.39 16.88
CA LEU A 47 -11.97 -13.30 16.14
C LEU A 47 -12.12 -13.69 14.66
N ARG A 48 -13.32 -13.47 14.12
CA ARG A 48 -13.65 -13.72 12.72
C ARG A 48 -14.10 -12.40 12.09
N VAL A 49 -13.61 -12.11 10.88
CA VAL A 49 -13.95 -10.87 10.18
C VAL A 49 -14.39 -11.19 8.75
N ALA A 50 -15.54 -10.65 8.36
CA ALA A 50 -15.99 -10.59 6.98
C ALA A 50 -15.70 -9.20 6.40
N VAL A 51 -14.84 -9.14 5.38
CA VAL A 51 -14.57 -7.93 4.61
C VAL A 51 -15.40 -7.96 3.33
N ILE A 52 -16.27 -6.97 3.14
CA ILE A 52 -17.19 -6.93 1.99
C ILE A 52 -16.66 -5.95 0.93
N GLY A 53 -16.21 -6.50 -0.21
CA GLY A 53 -15.67 -5.77 -1.36
C GLY A 53 -14.16 -6.01 -1.55
N GLY A 54 -13.78 -6.64 -2.66
CA GLY A 54 -12.41 -7.02 -3.02
C GLY A 54 -11.64 -5.99 -3.84
N GLY A 55 -11.96 -4.70 -3.70
CA GLY A 55 -11.14 -3.62 -4.28
C GLY A 55 -9.85 -3.37 -3.48
N PRO A 56 -9.11 -2.28 -3.77
CA PRO A 56 -7.86 -1.99 -3.07
C PRO A 56 -8.02 -1.83 -1.56
N ALA A 57 -9.08 -1.13 -1.13
CA ALA A 57 -9.35 -0.91 0.29
C ALA A 57 -9.65 -2.23 1.04
N GLY A 58 -10.60 -3.03 0.56
CA GLY A 58 -10.98 -4.27 1.24
C GLY A 58 -9.92 -5.35 1.16
N SER A 59 -9.20 -5.46 0.04
CA SER A 59 -8.09 -6.42 -0.08
C SER A 59 -6.94 -6.07 0.87
N SER A 60 -6.60 -4.77 0.99
CA SER A 60 -5.58 -4.33 1.93
C SER A 60 -6.02 -4.54 3.39
N ALA A 61 -7.28 -4.29 3.71
CA ALA A 61 -7.83 -4.57 5.03
C ALA A 61 -7.77 -6.08 5.36
N ALA A 62 -8.19 -6.92 4.41
CA ALA A 62 -8.15 -8.37 4.57
C ALA A 62 -6.72 -8.91 4.72
N GLU A 63 -5.77 -8.35 3.98
CA GLU A 63 -4.35 -8.69 4.11
C GLU A 63 -3.80 -8.40 5.50
N VAL A 64 -4.07 -7.21 6.04
CA VAL A 64 -3.59 -6.82 7.38
C VAL A 64 -4.23 -7.67 8.46
N LEU A 65 -5.55 -7.90 8.39
CA LEU A 65 -6.28 -8.73 9.36
C LEU A 65 -5.76 -10.18 9.35
N ALA A 66 -5.61 -10.77 8.17
CA ALA A 66 -5.10 -12.13 8.02
C ALA A 66 -3.65 -12.25 8.50
N SER A 67 -2.80 -11.27 8.18
CA SER A 67 -1.42 -11.20 8.67
C SER A 67 -1.33 -11.08 10.19
N GLY A 68 -2.34 -10.48 10.83
CA GLY A 68 -2.49 -10.41 12.29
C GLY A 68 -3.02 -11.69 12.93
N GLY A 69 -3.28 -12.75 12.16
CA GLY A 69 -3.79 -14.03 12.65
C GLY A 69 -5.31 -14.08 12.86
N ILE A 70 -6.04 -13.06 12.40
CA ILE A 70 -7.50 -13.01 12.49
C ILE A 70 -8.10 -13.84 11.36
N GLU A 71 -9.09 -14.68 11.67
CA GLU A 71 -9.77 -15.49 10.67
C GLU A 71 -10.60 -14.59 9.75
N THR A 72 -10.10 -14.38 8.54
CA THR A 72 -10.59 -13.31 7.65
C THR A 72 -11.18 -13.89 6.38
N TYR A 73 -12.38 -13.44 6.04
CA TYR A 73 -13.12 -13.80 4.84
C TYR A 73 -13.31 -12.55 3.98
N LEU A 74 -12.85 -12.57 2.74
CA LEU A 74 -12.98 -11.46 1.79
C LEU A 74 -14.01 -11.80 0.72
N PHE A 75 -15.12 -11.06 0.70
CA PHE A 75 -16.21 -11.24 -0.24
C PHE A 75 -16.06 -10.29 -1.43
N GLU A 76 -16.10 -10.81 -2.65
CA GLU A 76 -16.16 -10.01 -3.87
C GLU A 76 -17.19 -10.59 -4.84
N ARG A 77 -18.12 -9.76 -5.30
CA ARG A 77 -19.20 -10.17 -6.21
C ARG A 77 -18.66 -10.58 -7.58
N ASN A 78 -17.81 -9.75 -8.17
CA ASN A 78 -17.35 -9.95 -9.54
C ASN A 78 -15.85 -9.68 -9.65
N PRO A 79 -15.02 -10.70 -9.40
CA PRO A 79 -13.59 -10.47 -9.32
C PRO A 79 -12.93 -10.09 -10.65
N GLU A 80 -13.56 -10.42 -11.77
CA GLU A 80 -13.09 -10.11 -13.12
C GLU A 80 -13.51 -8.70 -13.58
N ALA A 81 -14.47 -8.08 -12.91
CA ALA A 81 -14.93 -6.74 -13.29
C ALA A 81 -13.94 -5.68 -12.82
N ALA A 82 -13.47 -4.88 -13.78
CA ALA A 82 -12.75 -3.65 -13.50
C ALA A 82 -13.74 -2.50 -13.28
N LYS A 83 -13.67 -1.82 -12.13
CA LYS A 83 -14.37 -0.54 -11.96
C LYS A 83 -13.72 0.51 -12.89
N PRO A 84 -14.51 1.34 -13.61
CA PRO A 84 -13.96 2.40 -14.43
C PRO A 84 -13.18 3.37 -13.53
N CYS A 85 -11.89 3.56 -13.83
CA CYS A 85 -10.99 4.36 -13.02
C CYS A 85 -9.89 4.93 -13.91
N GLY A 86 -9.41 6.13 -13.56
CA GLY A 86 -8.28 6.74 -14.26
C GLY A 86 -6.95 6.01 -14.02
N GLY A 87 -6.84 5.18 -12.98
CA GLY A 87 -5.66 4.35 -12.71
C GLY A 87 -4.43 5.08 -12.16
N ALA A 88 -4.53 6.39 -11.94
CA ALA A 88 -3.43 7.20 -11.40
C ALA A 88 -3.17 6.89 -9.91
N ILE A 89 -1.96 6.44 -9.60
CA ILE A 89 -1.45 6.13 -8.26
C ILE A 89 -0.15 6.94 -8.04
N PRO A 90 -0.02 7.71 -6.95
CA PRO A 90 1.19 8.45 -6.64
C PRO A 90 2.33 7.50 -6.22
N LEU A 91 3.59 7.95 -6.36
CA LEU A 91 4.76 7.10 -6.07
C LEU A 91 4.80 6.61 -4.61
N CYS A 92 4.42 7.46 -3.65
CA CYS A 92 4.40 7.05 -2.24
C CYS A 92 3.48 5.84 -1.98
N MET A 93 2.37 5.73 -2.72
CA MET A 93 1.44 4.60 -2.59
C MET A 93 2.01 3.31 -3.20
N LEU A 94 2.90 3.40 -4.20
CA LEU A 94 3.58 2.21 -4.70
C LEU A 94 4.45 1.60 -3.62
N ASP A 95 5.19 2.42 -2.89
CA ASP A 95 6.04 1.97 -1.79
C ASP A 95 5.20 1.47 -0.62
N GLU A 96 4.21 2.25 -0.17
CA GLU A 96 3.33 1.92 0.96
C GLU A 96 2.60 0.59 0.76
N PHE A 97 2.06 0.37 -0.45
CA PHE A 97 1.37 -0.87 -0.78
C PHE A 97 2.28 -1.91 -1.43
N SER A 98 3.61 -1.71 -1.45
CA SER A 98 4.58 -2.64 -2.06
C SER A 98 4.15 -3.12 -3.45
N ILE A 99 3.63 -2.19 -4.27
CA ILE A 99 3.14 -2.46 -5.62
C ILE A 99 4.35 -2.57 -6.54
N PRO A 100 4.60 -3.73 -7.15
CA PRO A 100 5.79 -3.92 -7.95
C PRO A 100 5.71 -3.13 -9.26
N SER A 101 6.85 -2.61 -9.70
CA SER A 101 6.95 -1.70 -10.85
C SER A 101 6.49 -2.31 -12.18
N HIS A 102 6.46 -3.63 -12.31
CA HIS A 102 5.98 -4.32 -13.51
C HIS A 102 4.45 -4.26 -13.69
N LEU A 103 3.69 -3.88 -12.66
CA LEU A 103 2.25 -3.64 -12.77
C LEU A 103 1.91 -2.24 -13.28
N ILE A 104 2.92 -1.36 -13.42
CA ILE A 104 2.75 0.00 -13.92
C ILE A 104 2.67 -0.05 -15.44
N ASP A 105 1.48 0.18 -15.99
CA ASP A 105 1.25 0.19 -17.44
C ASP A 105 1.85 1.45 -18.08
N ARG A 106 1.79 2.61 -17.39
CA ARG A 106 2.32 3.88 -17.91
C ARG A 106 2.85 4.79 -16.81
N LYS A 107 3.88 5.56 -17.15
CA LYS A 107 4.46 6.62 -16.31
C LYS A 107 4.12 7.99 -16.90
N VAL A 108 3.35 8.79 -16.19
CA VAL A 108 2.94 10.13 -16.62
C VAL A 108 3.84 11.16 -15.96
N THR A 109 4.57 11.91 -16.78
CA THR A 109 5.52 12.96 -16.34
C THR A 109 5.00 14.38 -16.57
N GLN A 110 3.90 14.51 -17.33
CA GLN A 110 3.29 15.78 -17.68
C GLN A 110 1.77 15.67 -17.56
N MET A 111 1.15 16.66 -16.94
CA MET A 111 -0.30 16.80 -16.79
C MET A 111 -0.65 18.26 -16.99
N LYS A 112 -1.82 18.55 -17.56
CA LYS A 112 -2.32 19.92 -17.72
C LYS A 112 -3.70 19.99 -17.11
N ILE A 113 -3.91 20.97 -16.24
CA ILE A 113 -5.23 21.32 -15.73
C ILE A 113 -5.75 22.49 -16.56
N ILE A 114 -6.93 22.34 -17.14
CA ILE A 114 -7.59 23.35 -17.98
C ILE A 114 -8.90 23.73 -17.29
N SER A 115 -9.07 25.00 -16.96
CA SER A 115 -10.32 25.50 -16.38
C SER A 115 -11.39 25.73 -17.45
N PRO A 116 -12.69 25.82 -17.08
CA PRO A 116 -13.74 26.21 -18.03
C PRO A 116 -13.52 27.58 -18.68
N SER A 117 -12.80 28.49 -18.01
CA SER A 117 -12.38 29.80 -18.54
C SER A 117 -11.11 29.73 -19.41
N ASN A 118 -10.68 28.53 -19.79
CA ASN A 118 -9.50 28.24 -20.61
C ASN A 118 -8.16 28.68 -19.98
N LEU A 119 -8.10 28.83 -18.65
CA LEU A 119 -6.84 29.00 -17.94
C LEU A 119 -6.14 27.65 -17.84
N THR A 120 -4.84 27.63 -18.09
CA THR A 120 -4.06 26.39 -18.12
C THR A 120 -2.95 26.42 -17.07
N VAL A 121 -2.80 25.30 -16.36
CA VAL A 121 -1.71 25.07 -15.41
C VAL A 121 -1.03 23.76 -15.76
N ASP A 122 0.27 23.84 -16.09
CA ASP A 122 1.09 22.66 -16.38
C ASP A 122 1.65 22.06 -15.09
N PHE A 123 1.23 20.84 -14.78
CA PHE A 123 1.83 19.97 -13.78
C PHE A 123 2.90 19.10 -14.43
N GLY A 124 4.07 18.97 -13.81
CA GLY A 124 5.21 18.18 -14.33
C GLY A 124 6.50 18.95 -14.47
N LYS A 125 6.45 20.29 -14.57
CA LYS A 125 7.66 21.14 -14.59
C LYS A 125 8.40 21.16 -13.25
N THR A 126 7.70 20.83 -12.16
CA THR A 126 8.24 20.75 -10.80
C THR A 126 8.71 19.35 -10.41
N LEU A 127 8.41 18.32 -11.21
CA LEU A 127 8.79 16.95 -10.92
C LEU A 127 10.28 16.75 -11.16
N LYS A 128 10.93 16.00 -10.28
CA LYS A 128 12.31 15.54 -10.51
C LYS A 128 12.35 14.51 -11.63
N PRO A 129 13.50 14.27 -12.28
CA PRO A 129 13.61 13.33 -13.41
C PRO A 129 13.15 11.89 -13.11
N HIS A 130 13.15 11.47 -11.85
CA HIS A 130 12.70 10.14 -11.41
C HIS A 130 11.25 10.12 -10.89
N GLU A 131 10.59 11.27 -10.79
CA GLU A 131 9.23 11.38 -10.28
C GLU A 131 8.22 11.30 -11.44
N PHE A 132 7.18 10.50 -11.27
CA PHE A 132 6.11 10.32 -12.25
C PHE A 132 4.84 9.87 -11.53
N ILE A 133 3.68 10.08 -12.16
CA ILE A 133 2.44 9.45 -11.72
C ILE A 133 2.35 8.09 -12.37
N SER A 134 2.18 7.04 -11.56
CA SER A 134 2.03 5.68 -12.06
C SER A 134 0.59 5.45 -12.48
N MET A 135 0.40 4.83 -13.63
CA MET A 135 -0.91 4.47 -14.16
C MET A 135 -1.02 2.95 -14.16
N LEU A 136 -2.04 2.43 -13.48
CA LEU A 136 -2.29 1.00 -13.35
C LEU A 136 -3.71 0.67 -13.78
N ARG A 137 -3.86 -0.49 -14.43
CA ARG A 137 -5.15 -1.10 -14.71
C ARG A 137 -5.79 -1.70 -13.45
N ARG A 138 -7.09 -1.47 -13.27
CA ARG A 138 -7.82 -1.85 -12.06
C ARG A 138 -7.96 -3.35 -11.90
N GLU A 139 -8.21 -4.08 -12.98
CA GLU A 139 -8.27 -5.54 -12.95
C GLU A 139 -6.95 -6.16 -12.47
N VAL A 140 -5.81 -5.58 -12.86
CA VAL A 140 -4.49 -6.06 -12.49
C VAL A 140 -4.16 -5.73 -11.04
N LEU A 141 -4.36 -4.47 -10.63
CA LEU A 141 -4.10 -4.03 -9.25
C LEU A 141 -5.01 -4.73 -8.24
N ASP A 142 -6.32 -4.79 -8.52
CA ASP A 142 -7.28 -5.40 -7.61
C ASP A 142 -7.01 -6.92 -7.51
N ASN A 143 -6.63 -7.59 -8.61
CA ASN A 143 -6.22 -9.00 -8.55
C ASN A 143 -4.94 -9.21 -7.72
N PHE A 144 -3.90 -8.39 -7.94
CA PHE A 144 -2.67 -8.44 -7.16
C PHE A 144 -2.93 -8.34 -5.65
N LEU A 145 -3.71 -7.34 -5.22
CA LEU A 145 -4.00 -7.12 -3.80
C LEU A 145 -4.84 -8.25 -3.19
N ARG A 146 -5.81 -8.80 -3.94
CA ARG A 146 -6.61 -9.95 -3.46
C ARG A 146 -5.80 -11.23 -3.31
N LEU A 147 -4.95 -11.52 -4.29
CA LEU A 147 -4.07 -12.69 -4.22
C LEU A 147 -3.10 -12.56 -3.05
N ARG A 148 -2.55 -11.37 -2.83
CA ARG A 148 -1.71 -11.10 -1.66
C ARG A 148 -2.44 -11.29 -0.34
N ALA A 149 -3.68 -10.80 -0.23
CA ALA A 149 -4.51 -11.06 0.96
C ALA A 149 -4.72 -12.57 1.19
N LYS A 150 -4.96 -13.35 0.12
CA LYS A 150 -5.09 -14.80 0.18
C LYS A 150 -3.79 -15.48 0.63
N GLU A 151 -2.65 -15.06 0.11
CA GLU A 151 -1.32 -15.57 0.51
C GLU A 151 -1.05 -15.34 2.01
N ARG A 152 -1.60 -14.26 2.59
CA ARG A 152 -1.53 -13.97 4.03
C ARG A 152 -2.57 -14.73 4.87
N GLY A 153 -3.42 -15.55 4.27
CA GLY A 153 -4.38 -16.41 4.97
C GLY A 153 -5.84 -15.95 4.90
N ALA A 154 -6.17 -14.90 4.14
CA ALA A 154 -7.55 -14.51 3.93
C ALA A 154 -8.26 -15.53 3.01
N THR A 155 -9.50 -15.89 3.35
CA THR A 155 -10.34 -16.75 2.51
C THR A 155 -11.13 -15.91 1.52
N LEU A 156 -10.85 -16.05 0.22
CA LEU A 156 -11.57 -15.37 -0.85
C LEU A 156 -12.91 -16.07 -1.13
N ILE A 157 -14.01 -15.32 -1.09
CA ILE A 157 -15.35 -15.81 -1.41
C ILE A 157 -15.93 -14.98 -2.55
N LYS A 158 -16.24 -15.63 -3.67
CA LYS A 158 -16.93 -15.00 -4.79
C LYS A 158 -18.44 -14.96 -4.52
N ALA A 159 -18.94 -13.89 -3.93
CA ALA A 159 -20.35 -13.72 -3.62
C ALA A 159 -20.77 -12.25 -3.51
N LEU A 160 -22.05 -11.97 -3.78
CA LEU A 160 -22.68 -10.71 -3.45
C LEU A 160 -23.32 -10.84 -2.06
N VAL A 161 -22.95 -9.95 -1.15
CA VAL A 161 -23.63 -9.82 0.14
C VAL A 161 -24.87 -8.95 -0.05
N THR A 162 -26.03 -9.48 0.32
CA THR A 162 -27.34 -8.83 0.12
C THR A 162 -27.98 -8.35 1.42
N ASN A 163 -27.68 -9.00 2.54
CA ASN A 163 -28.21 -8.67 3.85
C ASN A 163 -27.14 -8.92 4.92
N ILE A 164 -27.19 -8.12 5.99
CA ILE A 164 -26.39 -8.31 7.21
C ILE A 164 -27.37 -8.30 8.38
N GLU A 165 -27.45 -9.42 9.10
CA GLU A 165 -28.22 -9.53 10.32
C GLU A 165 -27.31 -9.21 11.50
N LEU A 166 -27.67 -8.20 12.30
CA LEU A 166 -26.93 -7.85 13.50
C LEU A 166 -27.47 -8.64 14.69
N PRO A 167 -26.60 -9.11 15.61
CA PRO A 167 -27.05 -9.77 16.82
C PRO A 167 -27.94 -8.82 17.64
N ILE A 168 -29.15 -9.26 17.96
CA ILE A 168 -30.14 -8.47 18.71
C ILE A 168 -29.98 -8.69 20.23
N SER A 169 -29.28 -9.75 20.64
CA SER A 169 -29.07 -10.12 22.05
C SER A 169 -27.63 -10.56 22.31
N GLU A 170 -27.20 -10.50 23.58
CA GLU A 170 -25.85 -10.94 24.01
C GLU A 170 -25.55 -12.42 23.74
N ASN A 171 -26.59 -13.25 23.55
CA ASN A 171 -26.47 -14.68 23.25
C ASN A 171 -26.55 -15.02 21.76
N SER A 172 -26.69 -14.03 20.89
CA SER A 172 -26.68 -14.25 19.44
C SER A 172 -25.25 -14.61 19.00
N PRO A 173 -25.07 -15.53 18.03
CA PRO A 173 -23.73 -15.87 17.54
C PRO A 173 -23.06 -14.60 17.00
N THR A 174 -21.85 -14.32 17.50
CA THR A 174 -20.96 -13.26 17.04
C THR A 174 -20.03 -13.74 15.94
#